data_AF-S4P7S8-F1
#
_entry.id   AF-S4P7S8-F1
#
_cell.length_a   1.000
_cell.length_b   1.000
_cell.length_c   1.000
_cell.angle_alpha   90.00
_cell.angle_beta   90.00
_cell.angle_gamma   90.00
#
_symmetry.space_group_name_H-M   'P 1'
#
loop_
_entity.id
_entity.type
_entity.pdbx_description
1 polymer ?
#
loop_
_entity_poly.entity_id
_entity_poly.type
_entity_poly.pdbx_seq_one_letter_code
_entity_poly.pdbx_strand_id
1 'polypeptide(L)'
;DQENLGIKLDNECTIVSVDGQSPAGKAGLPPAGKWAVTEVNNRPINLLKGGEDEMNRMAMHGSEVSILIQPAPLVKKIRAAIKGNKPLLAIR
;
A
#
# COMPACT_ATOMS: atom_id res chain seq x y z
N ASP A 1 -16.13 -16.12 -1.09
CA ASP A 1 -16.47 -14.69 -0.91
C ASP A 1 -15.20 -13.87 -0.84
N GLN A 2 -14.99 -12.94 -1.76
CA GLN A 2 -13.82 -12.05 -1.77
C GLN A 2 -14.16 -10.81 -0.95
N GLU A 3 -13.96 -10.87 0.36
CA GLU A 3 -14.11 -9.68 1.20
C GLU A 3 -12.99 -8.67 0.88
N ASN A 4 -13.38 -7.41 0.65
CA ASN A 4 -12.47 -6.30 0.45
C ASN A 4 -12.01 -5.75 1.82
N LEU A 5 -10.72 -5.43 1.97
CA LEU A 5 -10.20 -4.77 3.17
C LEU A 5 -10.86 -3.41 3.45
N GLY A 6 -11.40 -2.74 2.42
CA GLY A 6 -12.00 -1.41 2.48
C GLY A 6 -10.97 -0.30 2.59
N ILE A 7 -9.79 -0.49 1.99
CA ILE A 7 -8.74 0.52 1.87
C ILE A 7 -8.70 0.94 0.40
N LYS A 8 -8.76 2.24 0.12
CA LYS A 8 -8.48 2.77 -1.22
C LYS A 8 -7.11 3.41 -1.24
N LEU A 9 -6.36 3.13 -2.30
CA LEU A 9 -5.02 3.69 -2.51
C LEU A 9 -5.00 4.57 -3.77
N ASP A 10 -4.18 5.62 -3.76
CA ASP A 10 -3.79 6.29 -5.00
C ASP A 10 -2.67 5.51 -5.73
N ASN A 11 -2.28 6.02 -6.90
CA ASN A 11 -1.15 5.50 -7.69
C ASN A 11 0.23 5.67 -7.00
N GLU A 12 0.25 6.32 -5.83
CA GLU A 12 1.40 6.48 -4.96
C GLU A 12 1.41 5.53 -3.76
N CYS A 13 0.47 4.58 -3.74
CA CYS A 13 0.21 3.66 -2.62
C CYS A 13 -0.25 4.39 -1.35
N THR A 14 -0.63 5.67 -1.44
CA THR A 14 -1.15 6.49 -0.33
C THR A 14 -2.59 6.10 -0.05
N ILE A 15 -2.94 5.93 1.22
CA ILE A 15 -4.31 5.66 1.66
C ILE A 15 -5.14 6.93 1.42
N VAL A 16 -6.10 6.86 0.50
CA VAL A 16 -7.02 7.98 0.19
C VAL A 16 -8.34 7.90 0.95
N SER A 17 -8.75 6.69 1.34
CA SER A 17 -9.92 6.49 2.20
C SER A 17 -9.90 5.11 2.84
N VAL A 18 -10.49 5.01 4.02
CA VAL A 18 -10.79 3.74 4.70
C VAL A 18 -12.29 3.71 4.98
N ASP A 19 -12.96 2.63 4.58
CA ASP A 19 -14.36 2.41 4.90
C ASP A 19 -14.50 2.05 6.39
N GLY A 20 -15.30 2.80 7.13
CA GLY A 20 -15.49 2.61 8.57
C GLY A 20 -16.12 1.27 8.96
N GLN A 21 -16.90 0.64 8.07
CA GLN A 21 -17.52 -0.66 8.34
C GLN A 21 -16.69 -1.86 7.87
N SER A 22 -15.59 -1.60 7.14
CA SER A 22 -14.71 -2.64 6.62
C SER A 22 -13.80 -3.23 7.71
N PRO A 23 -13.12 -4.36 7.43
CA PRO A 23 -12.09 -4.88 8.31
C PRO A 23 -11.01 -3.83 8.66
N ALA A 24 -10.58 -3.04 7.68
CA ALA A 24 -9.59 -1.99 7.92
C ALA A 24 -10.11 -0.83 8.79
N GLY A 25 -11.37 -0.41 8.62
CA GLY A 25 -11.99 0.58 9.48
C GLY A 25 -12.09 0.10 10.93
N LYS A 26 -12.52 -1.15 11.12
CA LYS A 26 -12.63 -1.79 12.44
C LYS A 26 -11.28 -2.02 13.12
N ALA A 27 -10.22 -2.23 12.34
CA ALA A 27 -8.85 -2.34 12.83
C ALA A 27 -8.23 -0.99 13.26
N GLY A 28 -8.93 0.13 13.05
CA GLY A 28 -8.46 1.45 13.46
C GLY A 28 -7.33 1.99 12.59
N LEU A 29 -7.34 1.69 11.28
CA LEU A 29 -6.37 2.26 10.36
C LEU A 29 -6.39 3.80 10.44
N PRO A 30 -5.20 4.43 10.34
CA PRO A 30 -5.09 5.86 10.54
C PRO A 30 -5.74 6.67 9.40
N PRO A 31 -6.02 7.97 9.63
CA PRO A 31 -6.70 8.81 8.67
C PRO A 31 -5.97 8.92 7.33
N ALA A 32 -6.75 9.08 6.27
CA ALA A 32 -6.28 9.20 4.90
C ALA A 32 -5.28 10.35 4.68
N GLY A 33 -4.47 10.21 3.62
CA GLY A 33 -3.56 11.23 3.10
C GLY A 33 -2.20 11.33 3.81
N LYS A 34 -2.02 10.68 4.96
CA LYS A 34 -0.76 10.72 5.73
C LYS A 34 0.06 9.44 5.66
N TRP A 35 -0.55 8.36 5.21
CA TRP A 35 0.02 7.01 5.27
C TRP A 35 -0.04 6.35 3.91
N ALA A 36 1.00 5.59 3.59
CA ALA A 36 1.06 4.77 2.39
C ALA A 36 1.30 3.31 2.77
N VAL A 37 0.65 2.40 2.06
CA VAL A 37 0.85 0.95 2.22
C VAL A 37 2.13 0.57 1.50
N THR A 38 3.04 -0.08 2.20
CA THR A 38 4.33 -0.50 1.66
C THR A 38 4.50 -2.01 1.64
N GLU A 39 3.67 -2.74 2.38
CA GLU A 39 3.73 -4.19 2.47
C GLU A 39 2.34 -4.78 2.70
N VAL A 40 2.07 -5.95 2.12
CA VAL A 40 0.91 -6.78 2.41
C VAL A 40 1.37 -8.21 2.56
N ASN A 41 1.03 -8.85 3.69
CA ASN A 41 1.38 -10.23 4.00
C ASN A 41 2.89 -10.54 3.81
N ASN A 42 3.76 -9.72 4.43
CA ASN A 42 5.22 -9.85 4.36
C ASN A 42 5.81 -9.70 2.95
N ARG A 43 5.05 -9.14 2.01
CA ARG A 43 5.50 -8.89 0.63
C ARG A 43 5.44 -7.39 0.34
N PRO A 44 6.54 -6.78 -0.15
CA PRO A 44 6.57 -5.36 -0.45
C PRO A 44 5.68 -5.04 -1.65
N ILE A 45 4.88 -3.98 -1.55
CA ILE A 45 4.13 -3.42 -2.68
C ILE A 45 5.11 -2.75 -3.64
N ASN A 46 4.83 -2.81 -4.94
CA ASN A 46 5.61 -2.08 -5.92
C ASN A 46 5.37 -0.56 -5.79
N LEU A 47 6.27 0.15 -5.13
CA LEU A 47 6.17 1.61 -4.98
C LEU A 47 6.30 2.41 -6.29
N LEU A 48 6.37 1.83 -7.48
CA LEU A 48 6.35 2.58 -8.75
C LEU A 48 5.12 2.30 -9.61
N LYS A 49 4.55 1.10 -9.48
CA LYS A 49 3.47 0.58 -10.33
C LYS A 49 2.30 0.00 -9.54
N GLY A 50 2.45 -0.11 -8.23
CA GLY A 50 1.45 -0.65 -7.32
C GLY A 50 0.34 0.33 -7.03
N GLY A 51 -0.60 -0.14 -6.21
CA GLY A 51 -1.83 0.57 -5.90
C GLY A 51 -2.87 -0.39 -5.34
N GLU A 52 -4.13 0.02 -5.38
CA GLU A 52 -5.26 -0.71 -4.80
C GLU A 52 -5.37 -2.15 -5.33
N ASP A 53 -5.24 -2.35 -6.64
CA ASP A 53 -5.36 -3.68 -7.27
C ASP A 53 -4.25 -4.65 -6.84
N GLU A 54 -3.02 -4.17 -6.68
CA GLU A 54 -1.89 -4.99 -6.22
C GLU A 54 -2.08 -5.35 -4.74
N MET A 55 -2.42 -4.37 -3.90
CA MET A 55 -2.72 -4.58 -2.48
C MET A 55 -3.82 -5.63 -2.30
N ASN A 56 -4.95 -5.47 -3.01
CA ASN A 56 -6.08 -6.40 -2.93
C ASN A 56 -5.67 -7.82 -3.32
N ARG A 57 -4.91 -7.98 -4.42
CA ARG A 57 -4.37 -9.28 -4.85
C ARG A 57 -3.48 -9.93 -3.79
N MET A 58 -2.60 -9.14 -3.17
CA MET A 58 -1.68 -9.64 -2.13
C MET A 58 -2.40 -10.02 -0.83
N ALA A 59 -3.55 -9.39 -0.58
CA ALA A 59 -4.42 -9.65 0.57
C ALA A 59 -5.33 -10.88 0.40
N MET A 60 -5.48 -11.43 -0.81
CA MET A 60 -6.40 -12.57 -1.09
C MET A 60 -6.02 -13.89 -0.42
N HIS A 61 -4.87 -13.96 0.27
CA HIS A 61 -4.36 -15.20 0.84
C HIS A 61 -4.46 -15.17 2.37
N GLY A 62 -5.31 -16.04 2.92
CA GLY A 62 -5.45 -16.27 4.36
C GLY A 62 -6.75 -15.73 4.95
N SER A 63 -7.01 -16.12 6.20
CA SER A 63 -8.08 -15.56 7.03
C SER A 63 -7.67 -14.25 7.72
N GLU A 64 -6.36 -14.00 7.78
CA GLU A 64 -5.77 -12.82 8.39
C GLU A 64 -4.91 -12.11 7.35
N VAL A 65 -4.94 -10.77 7.36
CA VAL A 65 -4.13 -9.93 6.48
C VAL A 65 -3.28 -9.00 7.33
N SER A 66 -1.97 -9.04 7.12
CA SER A 66 -1.03 -8.08 7.69
C SER A 66 -0.70 -7.01 6.67
N ILE A 67 -0.68 -5.74 7.11
CA ILE A 67 -0.26 -4.60 6.28
C ILE A 67 0.80 -3.79 7.02
N LEU A 68 1.80 -3.31 6.28
CA LEU A 68 2.74 -2.30 6.76
C LEU A 68 2.39 -0.96 6.13
N ILE A 69 2.20 0.04 6.98
CA ILE A 69 2.01 1.42 6.56
C ILE A 69 3.19 2.28 7.00
N GLN A 70 3.53 3.26 6.17
CA GLN A 70 4.60 4.22 6.44
C GLN A 70 4.12 5.64 6.15
N PRO A 71 4.77 6.68 6.73
CA PRO A 71 4.42 8.06 6.42
C PRO A 71 4.53 8.35 4.91
N ALA A 72 3.45 8.83 4.30
CA ALA A 72 3.41 9.12 2.86
C ALA A 72 4.52 10.08 2.40
N PRO A 73 4.93 11.13 3.16
CA PRO A 73 6.06 11.97 2.79
C PRO A 73 7.40 11.22 2.70
N LEU A 74 7.61 10.20 3.54
CA LEU A 74 8.81 9.35 3.48
C LEU A 74 8.77 8.48 2.23
N VAL A 75 7.64 7.80 1.99
CA VAL A 75 7.46 6.94 0.81
C VAL A 75 7.62 7.74 -0.48
N LYS A 76 7.12 8.98 -0.54
CA LYS A 76 7.31 9.88 -1.68
C LYS A 76 8.79 10.19 -1.96
N LYS A 77 9.60 10.44 -0.92
CA LYS A 77 11.06 10.63 -1.07
C LYS A 77 11.75 9.37 -1.58
N ILE A 78 11.37 8.20 -1.06
CA ILE A 78 11.89 6.89 -1.51
C ILE A 78 11.53 6.67 -2.98
N ARG A 79 10.28 6.89 -3.37
CA ARG A 79 9.81 6.80 -4.77
C ARG A 79 10.60 7.71 -5.69
N ALA A 80 10.85 8.95 -5.30
CA ALA A 80 11.65 9.89 -6.07
C ALA A 80 13.08 9.39 -6.26
N ALA A 81 13.72 8.87 -5.20
CA ALA A 81 15.05 8.28 -5.27
C ALA A 81 15.10 7.04 -6.19
N ILE A 82 14.11 6.14 -6.10
CA ILE A 82 14.01 4.95 -6.97
C ILE A 82 13.83 5.39 -8.43
N LYS A 83 12.96 6.38 -8.71
CA LYS A 83 12.74 6.91 -10.07
C LYS A 83 14.02 7.54 -10.63
N GLY A 84 14.73 8.32 -9.83
CA GLY A 84 16.00 8.96 -10.22
C GLY A 84 17.12 7.94 -10.49
N ASN A 85 17.12 6.82 -9.76
CA ASN A 85 18.12 5.75 -9.89
C ASN A 85 17.70 4.63 -10.86
N LYS A 86 16.64 4.80 -11.65
CA LYS A 86 16.20 3.82 -12.66
C LYS A 86 17.33 3.30 -13.56
N PRO A 87 18.28 4.14 -14.06
CA PRO A 87 19.39 3.64 -14.87
C PRO A 87 20.26 2.62 -14.12
N LEU A 88 20.47 2.81 -12.81
CA LEU A 88 21.26 1.91 -11.98
C LEU A 88 20.54 0.59 -11.70
N LEU A 89 19.21 0.60 -11.70
CA LEU A 89 18.39 -0.61 -11.55
C LEU A 89 18.36 -1.45 -12.84
N ALA A 90 18.61 -0.85 -14.00
CA ALA A 90 18.65 -1.51 -15.31
C ALA A 90 20.01 -2.15 -15.64
N ILE A 91 21.02 -1.95 -14.79
CA ILE A 91 22.37 -2.52 -14.93
C ILE A 91 22.42 -3.98 -14.38
N ARG A 92 21.32 -4.48 -13.83
CA ARG A 92 21.21 -5.86 -13.33
C ARG A 92 20.82 -6.85 -14.43
#